data_AF-A0A378PSN0-F1
#
_entry.id   AF-A0A378PSN0-F1
#
_cell.length_a   1.000
_cell.length_b   1.000
_cell.length_c   1.000
_cell.angle_alpha   90.00
_cell.angle_beta   90.00
_cell.angle_gamma   90.00
#
_symmetry.space_group_name_H-M   'P 1'
#
loop_
_entity.id
_entity.type
_entity.pdbx_description
1 polymer ?
#
loop_
_entity_poly.entity_id
_entity_poly.type
_entity_poly.pdbx_seq_one_letter_code
_entity_poly.pdbx_strand_id
1 'polypeptide(L)'
;MEPVNIPLPKKLYEALANPNKTLPDSNTISTVIAQVKSELHLPYLSLNRIEKILYTTLACTLTNSQIATIVTGRNERKRADIWYSSNDIGNIVSLYRRAINILKNNHSSLVGDQDHFQVYALYQSYHIGSQSTPSFSLVEKFLFHLRAQVIQASNYIDKFNLYNLWLWHICLLLTSVRSVEGAPGFLNQFNLDFGLAWIQDKEERAGSEAQRLVPVCTFLKSAIEDFVQYLEEFDAK
;
A
#
# COMPACT_ATOMS: atom_id res chain seq x y z
N MET A 1 8.23 -7.55 7.80
CA MET A 1 8.58 -7.50 6.36
C MET A 1 9.86 -8.26 6.22
N GLU A 2 9.88 -9.31 5.42
CA GLU A 2 11.16 -9.78 4.88
C GLU A 2 11.72 -8.66 3.99
N PRO A 3 13.01 -8.33 4.09
CA PRO A 3 13.62 -7.33 3.24
C PRO A 3 13.43 -7.73 1.77
N VAL A 4 13.11 -6.75 0.91
CA VAL A 4 13.02 -6.97 -0.52
C VAL A 4 14.37 -7.48 -1.01
N ASN A 5 14.44 -8.78 -1.32
CA ASN A 5 15.66 -9.38 -1.82
C ASN A 5 15.70 -9.21 -3.34
N ILE A 6 16.07 -7.99 -3.77
CA ILE A 6 16.44 -7.71 -5.15
C ILE A 6 17.67 -8.61 -5.43
N PRO A 7 17.56 -9.70 -6.23
CA PRO A 7 18.70 -10.54 -6.57
C PRO A 7 19.85 -9.66 -7.02
N LEU A 8 20.99 -9.86 -6.37
CA LEU A 8 22.19 -9.05 -6.53
C LEU A 8 22.74 -9.22 -7.95
N PRO A 9 23.46 -8.23 -8.51
CA PRO A 9 24.19 -8.39 -9.77
C PRO A 9 24.92 -9.71 -9.78
N LYS A 10 24.89 -10.47 -10.87
CA LYS A 10 25.54 -11.80 -10.92
C LYS A 10 26.97 -11.76 -10.39
N LYS A 11 27.75 -10.73 -10.77
CA LYS A 11 29.10 -10.48 -10.24
C LYS A 11 29.14 -10.20 -8.73
N LEU A 12 28.13 -9.52 -8.18
CA LEU A 12 27.98 -9.28 -6.74
C LEU A 12 27.50 -10.54 -6.02
N TYR A 13 26.56 -11.30 -6.58
CA TYR A 13 26.14 -12.60 -6.07
C TYR A 13 27.31 -13.60 -6.07
N GLU A 14 28.09 -13.68 -7.14
CA GLU A 14 29.32 -14.49 -7.21
C GLU A 14 30.37 -14.02 -6.21
N ALA A 15 30.51 -12.70 -6.01
CA ALA A 15 31.36 -12.15 -4.96
C ALA A 15 30.86 -12.51 -3.55
N LEU A 16 29.54 -12.61 -3.36
CA LEU A 16 28.88 -12.92 -2.09
C LEU A 16 28.82 -14.40 -1.76
N ALA A 17 28.64 -15.24 -2.78
CA ALA A 17 28.64 -16.68 -2.70
C ALA A 17 30.07 -17.23 -2.51
N ASN A 18 31.10 -16.39 -2.70
CA ASN A 18 32.46 -16.71 -2.36
C ASN A 18 32.68 -16.47 -0.85
N PRO A 19 32.82 -17.52 -0.02
CA PRO A 19 32.91 -17.39 1.43
C PRO A 19 34.13 -16.59 1.92
N ASN A 20 35.09 -16.31 1.02
CA ASN A 20 36.30 -15.53 1.31
C ASN A 20 36.20 -14.05 0.93
N LYS A 21 35.06 -13.59 0.38
CA LYS A 21 34.83 -12.18 0.05
C LYS A 21 33.75 -11.58 0.93
N THR A 22 34.16 -10.68 1.82
CA THR A 22 33.24 -9.82 2.58
C THR A 22 32.54 -8.84 1.64
N LEU A 23 31.25 -8.58 1.91
CA LEU A 23 30.54 -7.45 1.29
C LEU A 23 31.36 -6.18 1.43
N PRO A 24 31.32 -5.26 0.45
CA PRO A 24 31.81 -3.91 0.66
C PRO A 24 31.06 -3.35 1.87
N ASP A 25 31.78 -3.11 2.95
CA ASP A 25 31.23 -2.42 4.10
C ASP A 25 30.93 -0.96 3.74
N SER A 26 30.24 -0.25 4.63
CA SER A 26 29.94 1.16 4.43
C SER A 26 31.22 2.01 4.18
N ASN A 27 32.35 1.58 4.74
CA ASN A 27 33.65 2.26 4.53
C ASN A 27 34.15 2.08 3.10
N THR A 28 34.01 0.89 2.53
CA THR A 28 34.41 0.58 1.15
C THR A 28 33.60 1.42 0.17
N ILE A 29 32.27 1.49 0.35
CA ILE A 29 31.40 2.33 -0.48
C ILE A 29 31.80 3.80 -0.37
N SER A 30 32.03 4.27 0.86
CA SER A 30 32.45 5.66 1.12
C SER A 30 33.81 5.99 0.48
N THR A 31 34.74 5.03 0.49
CA THR A 31 36.07 5.15 -0.11
C THR A 31 35.97 5.26 -1.63
N VAL A 32 35.17 4.39 -2.26
CA VAL A 32 34.93 4.45 -3.71
C VAL A 32 34.29 5.78 -4.10
N ILE A 33 33.29 6.24 -3.35
CA ILE A 33 32.65 7.54 -3.59
C ILE A 33 33.67 8.68 -3.45
N ALA A 34 34.54 8.64 -2.45
CA ALA A 34 35.58 9.64 -2.24
C ALA A 34 36.62 9.64 -3.37
N GLN A 35 37.02 8.46 -3.85
CA GLN A 35 37.92 8.31 -4.98
C GLN A 35 37.30 8.90 -6.26
N VAL A 36 36.08 8.47 -6.62
CA VAL A 36 35.37 8.98 -7.81
C VAL A 36 35.14 10.49 -7.71
N LYS A 37 34.81 10.98 -6.51
CA LYS A 37 34.69 12.42 -6.22
C LYS A 37 35.96 13.18 -6.55
N SER A 38 37.13 12.63 -6.20
CA SER A 38 38.44 13.22 -6.47
C SER A 38 38.80 13.16 -7.96
N GLU A 39 38.68 11.97 -8.57
CA GLU A 39 39.05 11.71 -9.96
C GLU A 39 38.22 12.53 -10.96
N LEU A 40 36.92 12.68 -10.71
CA LEU A 40 36.01 13.40 -11.61
C LEU A 40 35.78 14.86 -11.19
N HIS A 41 36.47 15.34 -10.15
CA HIS A 41 36.28 16.68 -9.59
C HIS A 41 34.81 17.03 -9.32
N LEU A 42 34.07 16.10 -8.69
CA LEU A 42 32.65 16.26 -8.38
C LEU A 42 32.46 16.59 -6.89
N PRO A 43 32.62 17.85 -6.43
CA PRO A 43 32.70 18.22 -5.01
C PRO A 43 31.47 17.82 -4.20
N TYR A 44 30.35 17.62 -4.89
CA TYR A 44 29.06 17.31 -4.31
C TYR A 44 28.68 15.83 -4.32
N LEU A 45 29.46 14.97 -4.97
CA LEU A 45 29.17 13.54 -5.00
C LEU A 45 29.21 12.98 -3.57
N SER A 46 28.13 12.30 -3.19
CA SER A 46 27.96 11.66 -1.88
C SER A 46 26.88 10.59 -1.99
N LEU A 47 26.91 9.60 -1.09
CA LEU A 47 25.90 8.55 -1.03
C LEU A 47 24.47 9.13 -0.92
N ASN A 48 24.28 10.08 0.01
CA ASN A 48 23.01 10.78 0.17
C ASN A 48 22.50 11.45 -1.11
N ARG A 49 23.39 12.01 -1.94
CA ARG A 49 22.98 12.63 -3.21
C ARG A 49 22.64 11.58 -4.26
N ILE A 50 23.37 10.47 -4.32
CA ILE A 50 23.06 9.34 -5.21
C ILE A 50 21.67 8.78 -4.87
N GLU A 51 21.41 8.47 -3.60
CA GLU A 51 20.11 7.98 -3.13
C GLU A 51 18.99 9.00 -3.34
N LYS A 52 19.25 10.30 -3.08
CA LYS A 52 18.27 11.36 -3.30
C LYS A 52 17.91 11.52 -4.77
N ILE A 53 18.89 11.45 -5.67
CA ILE A 53 18.65 11.54 -7.11
C ILE A 53 17.81 10.35 -7.58
N LEU A 54 18.14 9.11 -7.18
CA LEU A 54 17.34 7.93 -7.49
C LEU A 54 15.90 8.06 -6.99
N TYR A 55 15.73 8.46 -5.72
CA TYR A 55 14.41 8.71 -5.14
C TYR A 55 13.61 9.75 -5.93
N THR A 56 14.26 10.86 -6.32
CA THR A 56 13.60 11.97 -7.00
C THR A 56 13.19 11.58 -8.41
N THR A 57 14.05 10.86 -9.14
CA THR A 57 13.69 10.30 -10.47
C THR A 57 12.51 9.34 -10.37
N LEU A 58 12.47 8.47 -9.36
CA LEU A 58 11.33 7.58 -9.15
C LEU A 58 10.06 8.37 -8.80
N ALA A 59 10.11 9.20 -7.75
CA ALA A 59 8.92 9.85 -7.19
C ALA A 59 8.37 10.99 -8.05
N CYS A 60 9.20 11.67 -8.82
CA CYS A 60 8.79 12.84 -9.60
C CYS A 60 8.66 12.56 -11.10
N THR A 61 9.28 11.49 -11.62
CA THR A 61 9.27 11.21 -13.07
C THR A 61 8.54 9.93 -13.45
N LEU A 62 8.58 8.89 -12.61
CA LEU A 62 8.13 7.55 -13.01
C LEU A 62 6.91 7.04 -12.24
N THR A 63 6.77 7.42 -10.97
CA THR A 63 5.76 6.85 -10.07
C THR A 63 5.45 7.80 -8.91
N ASN A 64 5.06 7.28 -7.76
CA ASN A 64 4.71 8.01 -6.57
C ASN A 64 5.76 7.85 -5.45
N SER A 65 5.56 8.59 -4.37
CA SER A 65 6.47 8.59 -3.21
C SER A 65 6.50 7.25 -2.46
N GLN A 66 5.47 6.41 -2.59
CA GLN A 66 5.37 5.10 -1.93
C GLN A 66 6.31 4.10 -2.60
N ILE A 67 6.18 3.91 -3.92
CA ILE A 67 7.06 3.00 -4.66
C ILE A 67 8.52 3.50 -4.65
N ALA A 68 8.75 4.81 -4.76
CA ALA A 68 10.09 5.37 -4.63
C ALA A 68 10.72 5.07 -3.25
N THR A 69 9.92 5.08 -2.19
CA THR A 69 10.35 4.70 -0.84
C THR A 69 10.66 3.21 -0.75
N ILE A 70 9.81 2.34 -1.32
CA ILE A 70 10.04 0.88 -1.35
C ILE A 70 11.38 0.55 -2.01
N VAL A 71 11.69 1.20 -3.13
CA VAL A 71 12.94 0.95 -3.87
C VAL A 71 14.17 1.47 -3.12
N THR A 72 14.06 2.60 -2.41
CA THR A 72 15.22 3.28 -1.80
C THR A 72 15.37 3.05 -0.30
N GLY A 73 14.41 2.38 0.36
CA GLY A 73 14.36 2.23 1.82
C GLY A 73 14.13 3.54 2.58
N ARG A 74 13.90 4.65 1.88
CA ARG A 74 13.92 5.99 2.48
C ARG A 74 12.72 6.22 3.39
N ASN A 75 12.96 6.45 4.69
CA ASN A 75 11.91 6.67 5.70
C ASN A 75 10.97 5.47 5.90
N GLU A 76 11.40 4.24 5.63
CA GLU A 76 10.58 3.01 5.75
C GLU A 76 9.84 2.91 7.10
N ARG A 77 10.49 3.29 8.21
CA ARG A 77 9.92 3.21 9.57
C ARG A 77 8.83 4.24 9.84
N LYS A 78 8.75 5.29 9.03
CA LYS A 78 7.79 6.41 9.19
C LYS A 78 6.65 6.35 8.16
N ARG A 79 6.60 5.31 7.33
CA ARG A 79 5.68 5.19 6.21
C ARG A 79 4.81 3.95 6.43
N ALA A 80 3.61 4.11 6.98
CA ALA A 80 2.69 2.99 7.19
C ALA A 80 2.17 2.43 5.86
N ASP A 81 2.02 3.28 4.86
CA ASP A 81 1.48 2.96 3.54
C ASP A 81 2.27 1.88 2.79
N ILE A 82 3.58 1.74 3.02
CA ILE A 82 4.37 0.66 2.38
C ILE A 82 4.08 -0.73 2.98
N TRP A 83 3.59 -0.78 4.21
CA TRP A 83 3.27 -2.05 4.89
C TRP A 83 1.92 -2.60 4.49
N TYR A 84 0.97 -1.72 4.13
CA TYR A 84 -0.40 -2.08 3.79
C TYR A 84 -0.69 -2.07 2.28
N SER A 85 0.32 -1.84 1.45
CA SER A 85 0.20 -1.92 -0.01
C SER A 85 0.40 -3.34 -0.55
N SER A 86 -0.04 -3.61 -1.78
CA SER A 86 0.32 -4.83 -2.51
C SER A 86 0.87 -4.43 -3.88
N ASN A 87 2.20 -4.35 -3.99
CA ASN A 87 2.87 -3.92 -5.21
C ASN A 87 3.53 -5.12 -5.90
N ASP A 88 3.21 -5.35 -7.17
CA ASP A 88 3.89 -6.34 -8.00
C ASP A 88 5.41 -6.06 -8.07
N ILE A 89 6.21 -7.08 -7.74
CA ILE A 89 7.68 -7.00 -7.79
C ILE A 89 8.18 -6.77 -9.22
N GLY A 90 7.52 -7.33 -10.22
CA GLY A 90 7.86 -7.17 -11.64
C GLY A 90 7.75 -5.70 -12.06
N ASN A 91 6.66 -5.05 -11.66
CA ASN A 91 6.49 -3.61 -11.86
C ASN A 91 7.55 -2.77 -11.11
N ILE A 92 7.83 -3.08 -9.84
CA ILE A 92 8.85 -2.36 -9.05
C ILE A 92 10.23 -2.44 -9.72
N VAL A 93 10.62 -3.62 -10.18
CA VAL A 93 11.89 -3.85 -10.88
C VAL A 93 11.91 -3.10 -12.21
N SER A 94 10.82 -3.12 -12.96
CA SER A 94 10.67 -2.36 -14.21
C SER A 94 10.87 -0.85 -13.98
N LEU A 95 10.25 -0.29 -12.93
CA LEU A 95 10.39 1.11 -12.56
C LEU A 95 11.83 1.46 -12.16
N TYR A 96 12.48 0.59 -11.37
CA TYR A 96 13.90 0.76 -11.03
C TYR A 96 14.77 0.78 -12.29
N ARG A 97 14.58 -0.16 -13.23
CA ARG A 97 15.32 -0.20 -14.51
C ARG A 97 15.14 1.09 -15.31
N ARG A 98 13.90 1.58 -15.40
CA ARG A 98 13.59 2.84 -16.08
C ARG A 98 14.29 4.02 -15.40
N ALA A 99 14.32 4.06 -14.07
CA ALA A 99 15.02 5.12 -13.33
C ALA A 99 16.52 5.12 -13.63
N ILE A 100 17.18 3.96 -13.58
CA ILE A 100 18.60 3.82 -13.92
C ILE A 100 18.87 4.25 -15.37
N ASN A 101 18.00 3.87 -16.32
CA ASN A 101 18.13 4.28 -17.72
C ASN A 101 18.02 5.80 -17.90
N ILE A 102 17.13 6.46 -17.16
CA ILE A 102 17.01 7.94 -17.15
C ILE A 102 18.28 8.57 -16.59
N LEU A 103 18.77 8.08 -15.44
CA LEU A 103 19.98 8.62 -14.80
C LEU A 103 21.25 8.44 -15.65
N LYS A 104 21.25 7.40 -16.50
CA LYS A 104 22.28 7.13 -17.48
C LYS A 104 22.23 8.09 -18.68
N ASN A 105 21.22 8.96 -18.80
CA ASN A 105 20.97 9.80 -19.97
C ASN A 105 21.04 8.99 -21.29
N ASN A 106 20.61 7.72 -21.28
CA ASN A 106 20.67 6.80 -22.43
C ASN A 106 22.08 6.47 -22.98
N HIS A 107 23.18 6.73 -22.27
CA HIS A 107 24.55 6.39 -22.72
C HIS A 107 24.84 4.89 -22.74
N SER A 108 24.50 4.18 -23.82
CA SER A 108 24.47 2.71 -23.97
C SER A 108 25.60 1.88 -23.33
N SER A 109 26.83 2.39 -23.22
CA SER A 109 28.05 1.65 -22.85
C SER A 109 28.26 1.29 -21.36
N LEU A 110 27.47 1.82 -20.41
CA LEU A 110 27.77 1.70 -18.97
C LEU A 110 27.11 0.54 -18.21
N VAL A 111 26.45 -0.41 -18.88
CA VAL A 111 25.81 -1.54 -18.18
C VAL A 111 26.57 -2.82 -18.45
N GLY A 112 27.26 -3.33 -17.42
CA GLY A 112 27.58 -4.75 -17.33
C GLY A 112 26.28 -5.55 -17.29
N ASP A 113 26.15 -6.45 -18.25
CA ASP A 113 25.10 -7.45 -18.48
C ASP A 113 23.64 -7.08 -18.10
N GLN A 114 22.79 -7.05 -19.13
CA GLN A 114 21.33 -7.13 -19.00
C GLN A 114 20.87 -8.39 -18.21
N ASP A 115 21.76 -9.35 -17.93
CA ASP A 115 21.51 -10.56 -17.13
C ASP A 115 21.13 -10.29 -15.67
N HIS A 116 21.55 -9.18 -15.08
CA HIS A 116 21.30 -8.90 -13.66
C HIS A 116 19.80 -8.93 -13.29
N PHE A 117 18.92 -8.56 -14.23
CA PHE A 117 17.46 -8.54 -14.03
C PHE A 117 16.70 -9.63 -14.79
N GLN A 118 17.38 -10.62 -15.39
CA GLN A 118 16.67 -11.72 -16.07
C GLN A 118 16.03 -12.71 -15.07
N VAL A 119 16.54 -12.76 -13.84
CA VAL A 119 16.03 -13.64 -12.76
C VAL A 119 14.58 -13.29 -12.36
N TYR A 120 14.09 -12.08 -12.64
CA TYR A 120 12.75 -11.64 -12.22
C TYR A 120 11.60 -12.20 -13.05
N ALA A 121 11.88 -12.81 -14.21
CA ALA A 121 10.86 -13.59 -14.93
C ALA A 121 10.29 -14.73 -14.07
N LEU A 122 11.02 -15.18 -13.04
CA LEU A 122 10.62 -16.25 -12.12
C LEU A 122 9.76 -15.78 -10.94
N TYR A 123 9.66 -14.47 -10.68
CA TYR A 123 8.97 -13.90 -9.52
C TYR A 123 7.67 -13.15 -9.85
N GLN A 124 7.09 -13.37 -11.04
CA GLN A 124 5.93 -12.63 -11.55
C GLN A 124 4.66 -12.68 -10.65
N SER A 125 4.61 -13.59 -9.68
CA SER A 125 3.48 -13.70 -8.73
C SER A 125 3.74 -13.03 -7.37
N TYR A 126 4.94 -12.55 -7.08
CA TYR A 126 5.29 -12.03 -5.75
C TYR A 126 4.97 -10.54 -5.60
N HIS A 127 4.38 -10.18 -4.46
CA HIS A 127 4.00 -8.80 -4.15
C HIS A 127 4.74 -8.29 -2.90
N ILE A 128 5.10 -7.01 -2.92
CA ILE A 128 5.71 -6.27 -1.80
C ILE A 128 4.62 -5.55 -1.00
N GLY A 129 4.65 -5.77 0.31
CA GLY A 129 3.71 -5.23 1.30
C GLY A 129 2.76 -6.30 1.84
N SER A 130 1.51 -5.93 2.15
CA SER A 130 0.53 -6.87 2.68
C SER A 130 0.03 -7.81 1.59
N GLN A 131 0.34 -9.10 1.75
CA GLN A 131 -0.24 -10.19 0.95
C GLN A 131 -1.55 -10.71 1.54
N SER A 132 -2.08 -10.04 2.58
CA SER A 132 -3.24 -10.48 3.36
C SER A 132 -4.56 -9.84 2.91
N THR A 133 -4.60 -9.24 1.72
CA THR A 133 -5.84 -8.65 1.20
C THR A 133 -6.64 -9.71 0.43
N PRO A 134 -7.91 -9.96 0.79
CA PRO A 134 -8.78 -10.87 0.05
C PRO A 134 -8.92 -10.46 -1.41
N SER A 135 -9.09 -11.44 -2.31
CA SER A 135 -9.35 -11.13 -3.72
C SER A 135 -10.72 -10.47 -3.90
N PHE A 136 -10.88 -9.63 -4.94
CA PHE A 136 -12.16 -8.99 -5.24
C PHE A 136 -13.31 -10.00 -5.34
N SER A 137 -13.08 -11.12 -6.03
CA SER A 137 -14.08 -12.20 -6.18
C SER A 137 -14.47 -12.82 -4.82
N LEU A 138 -13.52 -12.96 -3.89
CA LEU A 138 -13.82 -13.48 -2.56
C LEU A 138 -14.66 -12.48 -1.75
N VAL A 139 -14.30 -11.20 -1.76
CA VAL A 139 -15.05 -10.12 -1.09
C VAL A 139 -16.47 -10.03 -1.65
N GLU A 140 -16.61 -10.06 -2.97
CA GLU A 140 -17.90 -10.04 -3.66
C GLU A 140 -18.79 -11.20 -3.21
N LYS A 141 -18.28 -12.45 -3.27
CA LYS A 141 -19.02 -13.64 -2.82
C LYS A 141 -19.43 -13.54 -1.35
N PHE A 142 -18.54 -13.04 -0.50
CA PHE A 142 -18.82 -12.86 0.93
C PHE A 142 -19.96 -11.86 1.17
N LEU A 143 -19.92 -10.68 0.54
CA LEU A 143 -20.96 -9.66 0.69
C LEU A 143 -22.31 -10.11 0.11
N PHE A 144 -22.31 -10.81 -1.02
CA PHE A 144 -23.53 -11.40 -1.59
C PHE A 144 -24.12 -12.49 -0.69
N HIS A 145 -23.27 -13.32 -0.08
CA HIS A 145 -23.71 -14.33 0.87
C HIS A 145 -24.40 -13.67 2.07
N LEU A 146 -23.78 -12.67 2.69
CA LEU A 146 -24.38 -11.93 3.81
C LEU A 146 -25.73 -11.31 3.42
N ARG A 147 -25.82 -10.65 2.26
CA ARG A 147 -27.08 -10.08 1.77
C ARG A 147 -28.17 -11.13 1.59
N ALA A 148 -27.81 -12.30 1.03
CA ALA A 148 -28.75 -13.40 0.86
C ALA A 148 -29.27 -13.92 2.21
N GLN A 149 -28.42 -13.98 3.24
CA GLN A 149 -28.85 -14.36 4.60
C GLN A 149 -29.87 -13.36 5.16
N VAL A 150 -29.68 -12.05 4.97
CA VAL A 150 -30.67 -11.02 5.39
C VAL A 150 -32.03 -11.23 4.73
N ILE A 151 -32.04 -11.54 3.44
CA ILE A 151 -33.28 -11.74 2.66
C ILE A 151 -34.00 -13.01 3.08
N GLN A 152 -33.25 -14.09 3.36
CA GLN A 152 -33.80 -15.41 3.69
C GLN A 152 -34.24 -15.55 5.15
N ALA A 153 -33.77 -14.68 6.04
CA ALA A 153 -34.10 -14.73 7.46
C ALA A 153 -35.60 -14.48 7.71
N SER A 154 -36.26 -15.47 8.30
CA SER A 154 -37.68 -15.41 8.68
C SER A 154 -37.88 -14.95 10.13
N ASN A 155 -36.96 -15.32 11.02
CA ASN A 155 -36.95 -14.83 12.40
C ASN A 155 -36.54 -13.36 12.43
N TYR A 156 -37.33 -12.55 13.13
CA TYR A 156 -37.17 -11.10 13.16
C TYR A 156 -35.88 -10.64 13.86
N ILE A 157 -35.45 -11.33 14.94
CA ILE A 157 -34.20 -11.03 15.66
C ILE A 157 -32.99 -11.44 14.81
N ASP A 158 -33.05 -12.63 14.20
CA ASP A 158 -31.97 -13.10 13.33
C ASP A 158 -31.80 -12.18 12.13
N LYS A 159 -32.91 -11.74 11.52
CA LYS A 159 -32.88 -10.77 10.42
C LYS A 159 -32.23 -9.46 10.85
N PHE A 160 -32.55 -8.94 12.04
CA PHE A 160 -31.93 -7.73 12.58
C PHE A 160 -30.42 -7.89 12.72
N ASN A 161 -29.97 -8.98 13.35
CA ASN A 161 -28.54 -9.25 13.55
C ASN A 161 -27.80 -9.40 12.21
N LEU A 162 -28.39 -10.12 11.26
CA LEU A 162 -27.82 -10.32 9.92
C LEU A 162 -27.76 -9.02 9.13
N TYR A 163 -28.79 -8.17 9.22
CA TYR A 163 -28.82 -6.88 8.53
C TYR A 163 -27.74 -5.96 9.08
N ASN A 164 -27.64 -5.85 10.41
CA ASN A 164 -26.55 -5.12 11.07
C ASN A 164 -25.17 -5.61 10.61
N LEU A 165 -24.96 -6.94 10.59
CA LEU A 165 -23.69 -7.52 10.16
C LEU A 165 -23.38 -7.17 8.69
N TRP A 166 -24.35 -7.29 7.79
CA TRP A 166 -24.18 -6.95 6.38
C TRP A 166 -23.86 -5.46 6.19
N LEU A 167 -24.68 -4.57 6.77
CA LEU A 167 -24.50 -3.14 6.61
C LEU A 167 -23.19 -2.66 7.24
N TRP A 168 -22.80 -3.22 8.38
CA TRP A 168 -21.52 -2.92 9.02
C TRP A 168 -20.34 -3.18 8.06
N HIS A 169 -20.29 -4.35 7.42
CA HIS A 169 -19.24 -4.66 6.43
C HIS A 169 -19.26 -3.73 5.22
N ILE A 170 -20.45 -3.39 4.72
CA ILE A 170 -20.61 -2.43 3.63
C ILE A 170 -20.06 -1.05 4.01
N CYS A 171 -20.37 -0.57 5.21
CA CYS A 171 -19.87 0.70 5.72
C CYS A 171 -18.35 0.68 5.88
N LEU A 172 -17.76 -0.37 6.46
CA LEU A 172 -16.30 -0.50 6.56
C LEU A 172 -15.62 -0.40 5.20
N LEU A 173 -16.13 -1.15 4.22
CA LEU A 173 -15.55 -1.23 2.89
C LEU A 173 -15.63 0.10 2.13
N LEU A 174 -16.81 0.75 2.18
CA LEU A 174 -17.08 1.94 1.37
C LEU A 174 -16.60 3.24 2.01
N THR A 175 -16.36 3.24 3.32
CA THR A 175 -15.88 4.43 4.03
C THR A 175 -14.43 4.33 4.49
N SER A 176 -13.81 3.16 4.41
CA SER A 176 -12.47 2.87 4.95
C SER A 176 -12.31 3.16 6.45
N VAL A 177 -13.41 3.22 7.22
CA VAL A 177 -13.33 3.31 8.69
C VAL A 177 -12.73 2.03 9.26
N ARG A 178 -11.95 2.17 10.33
CA ARG A 178 -11.45 0.99 11.06
C ARG A 178 -12.61 0.24 11.72
N SER A 179 -12.49 -1.09 11.79
CA SER A 179 -13.39 -1.94 12.55
C SER A 179 -13.13 -1.77 14.06
N VAL A 180 -13.62 -0.67 14.62
CA VAL A 180 -13.55 -0.33 16.04
C VAL A 180 -14.95 -0.39 16.66
N GLU A 181 -15.01 -0.42 17.99
CA GLU A 181 -16.29 -0.28 18.69
C GLU A 181 -16.99 1.03 18.27
N GLY A 182 -18.28 0.94 17.95
CA GLY A 182 -19.08 2.08 17.46
C GLY A 182 -18.93 2.39 15.96
N ALA A 183 -18.11 1.67 15.18
CA ALA A 183 -18.07 1.85 13.73
C ALA A 183 -19.39 1.40 13.06
N PRO A 184 -19.86 2.08 11.99
CA PRO A 184 -19.25 3.24 11.34
C PRO A 184 -19.57 4.59 12.01
N GLY A 185 -20.39 4.60 13.06
CA GLY A 185 -20.79 5.80 13.78
C GLY A 185 -22.30 5.89 14.00
N PHE A 186 -22.73 7.04 14.51
CA PHE A 186 -24.13 7.39 14.70
C PHE A 186 -24.74 7.95 13.42
N LEU A 187 -26.06 7.79 13.24
CA LEU A 187 -26.76 8.28 12.05
C LEU A 187 -26.61 9.80 11.83
N ASN A 188 -26.56 10.59 12.91
CA ASN A 188 -26.35 12.05 12.84
C ASN A 188 -24.96 12.46 12.32
N GLN A 189 -24.03 11.52 12.18
CA GLN A 189 -22.73 11.75 11.56
C GLN A 189 -22.80 11.61 10.03
N PHE A 190 -23.91 11.08 9.49
CA PHE A 190 -24.15 10.95 8.07
C PHE A 190 -25.01 12.10 7.57
N ASN A 191 -24.47 12.88 6.66
CA ASN A 191 -25.24 13.80 5.84
C ASN A 191 -25.48 13.16 4.47
N LEU A 192 -26.54 12.37 4.38
CA LEU A 192 -26.90 11.60 3.18
C LEU A 192 -27.34 12.49 2.02
N ASP A 193 -27.82 13.71 2.28
CA ASP A 193 -28.19 14.67 1.23
C ASP A 193 -26.98 15.19 0.48
N PHE A 194 -25.92 15.49 1.23
CA PHE A 194 -24.65 15.96 0.67
C PHE A 194 -23.67 14.83 0.36
N GLY A 195 -24.02 13.58 0.65
CA GLY A 195 -23.18 12.41 0.39
C GLY A 195 -21.88 12.45 1.19
N LEU A 196 -21.96 12.81 2.48
CA LEU A 196 -20.80 12.92 3.35
C LEU A 196 -21.06 12.23 4.70
N ALA A 197 -20.02 11.61 5.26
CA ALA A 197 -20.03 11.04 6.60
C ALA A 197 -18.87 11.61 7.42
N TRP A 198 -19.16 11.93 8.68
CA TRP A 198 -18.17 12.38 9.65
C TRP A 198 -17.66 11.19 10.46
N ILE A 199 -16.48 10.69 10.12
CA ILE A 199 -15.97 9.41 10.63
C ILE A 199 -14.85 9.62 11.63
N GLN A 200 -14.96 8.94 12.77
CA GLN A 200 -13.92 8.86 13.79
C GLN A 200 -13.21 7.51 13.74
N ASP A 201 -11.90 7.55 13.54
CA ASP A 201 -11.10 6.37 13.22
C ASP A 201 -10.51 5.63 14.44
N LYS A 202 -10.76 6.15 15.64
CA LYS A 202 -10.25 5.67 16.92
C LYS A 202 -11.36 5.67 17.96
N GLU A 203 -11.40 4.61 18.76
CA GLU A 203 -12.18 4.54 20.00
C GLU A 203 -11.87 5.76 20.85
N GLU A 204 -12.92 6.39 21.36
CA GLU A 204 -12.98 7.70 22.02
C GLU A 204 -11.71 8.06 22.83
N ARG A 205 -10.75 8.72 22.18
CA ARG A 205 -9.83 9.62 22.88
C ARG A 205 -10.45 11.00 22.79
N ALA A 206 -11.23 11.35 23.82
CA ALA A 206 -11.75 12.69 24.00
C ALA A 206 -10.62 13.71 23.74
N GLY A 207 -10.80 14.54 22.70
CA GLY A 207 -9.83 15.58 22.30
C GLY A 207 -8.95 15.28 21.08
N SER A 208 -9.10 14.17 20.36
CA SER A 208 -8.33 13.94 19.12
C SER A 208 -9.05 14.47 17.87
N GLU A 209 -8.37 15.32 17.10
CA GLU A 209 -8.75 15.77 15.74
C GLU A 209 -8.73 14.63 14.69
N ALA A 210 -8.84 13.36 15.11
CA ALA A 210 -8.76 12.19 14.22
C ALA A 210 -10.06 11.93 13.44
N GLN A 211 -10.91 12.95 13.32
CA GLN A 211 -12.17 12.91 12.60
C GLN A 211 -11.93 13.37 11.16
N ARG A 212 -12.62 12.74 10.20
CA ARG A 212 -12.53 13.13 8.79
C ARG A 212 -13.88 13.06 8.11
N LEU A 213 -14.06 13.92 7.12
CA LEU A 213 -15.16 13.80 6.16
C LEU A 213 -14.82 12.73 5.12
N VAL A 214 -15.74 11.79 4.92
CA VAL A 214 -15.64 10.73 3.92
C VAL A 214 -16.82 10.82 2.96
N PRO A 215 -16.61 10.75 1.64
CA PRO A 215 -17.69 10.65 0.67
C PRO A 215 -18.54 9.40 0.89
N VAL A 216 -19.86 9.56 0.83
CA VAL A 216 -20.85 8.48 0.84
C VAL A 216 -21.35 8.33 -0.59
N CYS A 217 -21.09 7.16 -1.18
CA CYS A 217 -21.59 6.87 -2.52
C CYS A 217 -23.11 6.59 -2.51
N THR A 218 -23.73 6.69 -3.68
CA THR A 218 -25.18 6.48 -3.85
C THR A 218 -25.65 5.13 -3.33
N PHE A 219 -24.85 4.08 -3.55
CA PHE A 219 -25.15 2.75 -3.02
C PHE A 219 -25.20 2.73 -1.48
N LEU A 220 -24.20 3.30 -0.81
CA LEU A 220 -24.14 3.32 0.65
C LEU A 220 -25.30 4.16 1.23
N LYS A 221 -25.63 5.28 0.58
CA LYS A 221 -26.81 6.07 0.94
C LYS A 221 -28.08 5.22 0.95
N SER A 222 -28.39 4.57 -0.17
CA SER A 222 -29.59 3.74 -0.28
C SER A 222 -29.59 2.58 0.71
N ALA A 223 -28.44 1.94 0.95
CA ALA A 223 -28.34 0.86 1.92
C ALA A 223 -28.61 1.32 3.37
N ILE A 224 -28.21 2.55 3.73
CA ILE A 224 -28.52 3.14 5.03
C ILE A 224 -30.00 3.51 5.11
N GLU A 225 -30.57 4.13 4.08
CA GLU A 225 -31.99 4.49 4.01
C GLU A 225 -32.90 3.25 4.13
N ASP A 226 -32.61 2.18 3.37
CA ASP A 226 -33.32 0.91 3.44
C ASP A 226 -33.26 0.28 4.85
N PHE A 227 -32.13 0.45 5.55
CA PHE A 227 -31.97 -0.06 6.91
C PHE A 227 -32.74 0.78 7.93
N VAL A 228 -32.73 2.11 7.80
CA VAL A 228 -33.53 3.00 8.66
C VAL A 228 -35.02 2.68 8.51
N GLN A 229 -35.50 2.52 7.28
CA GLN A 229 -36.88 2.10 7.03
C GLN A 229 -37.20 0.73 7.67
N TYR A 230 -36.28 -0.23 7.56
CA TYR A 230 -36.43 -1.52 8.24
C TYR A 230 -36.50 -1.38 9.76
N LEU A 231 -35.71 -0.48 10.37
CA LEU A 231 -35.75 -0.24 11.82
C LEU A 231 -37.08 0.34 12.28
N GLU A 232 -37.70 1.22 11.49
CA GLU A 232 -39.05 1.74 11.78
C GLU A 232 -40.10 0.61 11.80
N GLU A 233 -40.00 -0.35 10.87
CA GLU A 233 -40.85 -1.54 10.87
C GLU A 233 -40.53 -2.52 12.01
N PHE A 234 -39.28 -2.54 12.47
CA PHE A 234 -38.80 -3.38 13.55
C PHE A 234 -39.27 -2.90 14.92
N ASP A 235 -39.24 -1.58 15.18
CA ASP A 235 -39.68 -0.96 16.43
C ASP A 235 -41.20 -0.99 16.60
N ALA A 236 -41.95 -1.06 15.49
CA ALA A 236 -43.40 -1.18 15.49
C ALA A 236 -43.93 -2.58 15.88
N LYS A 237 -43.07 -3.57 16.15
CA LYS A 237 -43.42 -4.96 16.48
C LYS A 237 -43.10 -5.32 17.92
#